data_AF-A0A1X2EJS1-F1
#
_entry.id   AF-A0A1X2EJS1-F1
#
_cell.length_a   1.000
_cell.length_b   1.000
_cell.length_c   1.000
_cell.angle_alpha   90.00
_cell.angle_beta   90.00
_cell.angle_gamma   90.00
#
_symmetry.space_group_name_H-M   'P 1'
#
loop_
_entity.id
_entity.type
_entity.pdbx_description
1 polymer ?
#
loop_
_entity_poly.entity_id
_entity_poly.type
_entity_poly.pdbx_seq_one_letter_code
_entity_poly.pdbx_strand_id
1 'polypeptide(L)'
;MAGNDDITVDLEGEGIDPRAVADAIVAIEKLVKSLDIEPRLTLTALSTGSAHVSMSAGGQSLDDLSSGLEQLGGAAELPAAWGRDTVLGVLSLGRVTKLRGVDRLRVKIGGHIANIDAALQANAESVLEPKSRTLGSVRGVLYRYINDKSNRAAGLRNLNDGEVVTLYFGGGVAPLIKENLDTEVEVWGEIARDVTDKIIHVTVEGIEPIPVSERTQISDGRGLLGNDWTNGMDPVEWVRMQRD
;
A
#
# COMPACT_ATOMS: atom_id res chain seq x y z
N MET A 1 -6.43 -28.73 22.19
CA MET A 1 -5.03 -28.28 22.05
C MET A 1 -5.02 -27.42 20.80
N ALA A 2 -4.55 -26.18 20.89
CA ALA A 2 -4.35 -25.37 19.68
C ALA A 2 -3.21 -26.02 18.88
N GLY A 3 -3.43 -26.26 17.59
CA GLY A 3 -2.35 -26.67 16.68
C GLY A 3 -1.37 -25.53 16.48
N ASN A 4 -0.19 -25.82 15.94
CA ASN A 4 0.76 -24.75 15.56
C ASN A 4 0.22 -23.82 14.47
N ASP A 5 -0.88 -24.21 13.82
CA ASP A 5 -1.52 -23.48 12.72
C ASP A 5 -2.72 -22.65 13.19
N ASP A 6 -2.93 -22.57 14.51
CA ASP A 6 -4.04 -21.83 15.12
C ASP A 6 -3.57 -20.48 15.68
N ILE A 7 -4.28 -19.43 15.30
CA ILE A 7 -4.19 -18.08 15.85
C ILE A 7 -5.38 -17.88 16.78
N THR A 8 -5.14 -17.40 17.99
CA THR A 8 -6.20 -16.97 18.90
C THR A 8 -6.00 -15.51 19.25
N VAL A 9 -7.02 -14.69 19.03
CA VAL A 9 -7.07 -13.30 19.49
C VAL A 9 -7.91 -13.25 20.76
N ASP A 10 -7.26 -12.89 21.85
CA ASP A 10 -7.89 -12.73 23.16
C ASP A 10 -8.10 -11.24 23.43
N LEU A 11 -9.36 -10.84 23.58
CA LEU A 11 -9.74 -9.54 24.11
C LEU A 11 -10.18 -9.73 25.57
N GLU A 12 -9.56 -9.00 26.49
CA GLU A 12 -9.93 -8.97 27.91
C GLU A 12 -10.37 -7.55 28.31
N GLY A 13 -11.42 -7.46 29.11
CA GLY A 13 -11.86 -6.22 29.75
C GLY A 13 -13.34 -6.24 30.12
N GLU A 14 -13.85 -5.17 30.72
CA GLU A 14 -15.24 -5.12 31.18
C GLU A 14 -16.17 -4.42 30.18
N GLY A 15 -17.27 -5.08 29.79
CA GLY A 15 -18.25 -4.48 28.88
C GLY A 15 -17.71 -4.23 27.47
N ILE A 16 -16.92 -5.16 26.93
CA ILE A 16 -16.35 -5.12 25.58
C ILE A 16 -17.44 -4.79 24.55
N ASP A 17 -17.24 -3.72 23.79
CA ASP A 17 -18.10 -3.37 22.66
C ASP A 17 -18.05 -4.49 21.60
N PRO A 18 -19.20 -5.05 21.15
CA PRO A 18 -19.22 -6.02 20.06
C PRO A 18 -18.47 -5.58 18.79
N ARG A 19 -18.38 -4.26 18.56
CA ARG A 19 -17.57 -3.69 17.47
C ARG A 19 -16.08 -3.97 17.64
N ALA A 20 -15.58 -4.01 18.87
CA ALA A 20 -14.17 -4.32 19.12
C ALA A 20 -13.82 -5.76 18.71
N VAL A 21 -14.73 -6.70 18.92
CA VAL A 21 -14.56 -8.09 18.47
C VAL A 21 -14.57 -8.15 16.94
N ALA A 22 -15.51 -7.45 16.28
CA ALA A 22 -15.58 -7.39 14.83
C ALA A 22 -14.31 -6.76 14.21
N ASP A 23 -13.85 -5.63 14.76
CA ASP A 23 -12.66 -4.93 14.29
C ASP A 23 -11.39 -5.77 14.51
N ALA A 24 -11.31 -6.51 15.62
CA ALA A 24 -10.22 -7.46 15.87
C ALA A 24 -10.18 -8.58 14.82
N ILE A 25 -11.34 -9.16 14.48
CA ILE A 25 -11.46 -10.19 13.44
C ILE A 25 -10.97 -9.64 12.09
N VAL A 26 -11.45 -8.47 11.71
CA VAL A 26 -11.06 -7.85 10.43
C VAL A 26 -9.57 -7.51 10.41
N ALA A 27 -9.02 -7.04 11.53
CA ALA A 27 -7.62 -6.67 11.62
C ALA A 27 -6.69 -7.91 11.57
N ILE A 28 -7.03 -9.00 12.27
CA ILE A 28 -6.22 -10.23 12.21
C ILE A 28 -6.33 -10.91 10.85
N GLU A 29 -7.50 -10.89 10.22
CA GLU A 29 -7.70 -11.44 8.87
C GLU A 29 -6.82 -10.69 7.85
N LYS A 30 -6.81 -9.35 7.91
CA LYS A 30 -5.94 -8.53 7.05
C LYS A 30 -4.46 -8.80 7.30
N LEU A 31 -4.07 -8.92 8.58
CA LEU A 31 -2.69 -9.21 8.95
C LEU A 31 -2.24 -10.55 8.35
N VAL A 32 -3.05 -11.59 8.46
CA VAL A 32 -2.73 -12.92 7.93
C VAL A 32 -2.74 -12.95 6.41
N LYS A 33 -3.74 -12.32 5.77
CA LYS A 33 -3.77 -12.19 4.31
C LYS A 33 -2.57 -11.44 3.74
N SER A 34 -2.01 -10.48 4.48
CA SER A 34 -0.82 -9.74 4.04
C SER A 34 0.46 -10.59 3.98
N LEU A 35 0.43 -11.80 4.56
CA LEU A 35 1.51 -12.79 4.51
C LEU A 35 1.22 -13.91 3.49
N ASP A 36 0.26 -13.71 2.58
CA ASP A 36 -0.21 -14.71 1.62
C ASP A 36 -0.73 -16.01 2.27
N ILE A 37 -1.27 -15.87 3.48
CA ILE A 37 -1.88 -16.96 4.24
C ILE A 37 -3.40 -16.86 4.10
N GLU A 38 -4.07 -17.96 3.75
CA GLU A 38 -5.53 -17.99 3.58
C GLU A 38 -6.22 -18.28 4.94
N PRO A 39 -6.86 -17.28 5.57
CA PRO A 39 -7.42 -17.46 6.90
C PRO A 39 -8.74 -18.23 6.86
N ARG A 40 -8.89 -19.22 7.74
CA ARG A 40 -10.19 -19.84 8.05
C ARG A 40 -10.60 -19.46 9.47
N LEU A 41 -11.47 -18.47 9.55
CA LEU A 41 -11.98 -17.94 10.81
C LEU A 41 -13.02 -18.88 11.43
N THR A 42 -12.91 -19.15 12.73
CA THR A 42 -13.94 -19.85 13.49
C THR A 42 -14.07 -19.21 14.86
N LEU A 43 -15.20 -18.57 15.12
CA LEU A 43 -15.47 -18.02 16.45
C LEU A 43 -15.72 -19.16 17.44
N THR A 44 -14.78 -19.38 18.36
CA THR A 44 -14.77 -20.54 19.25
C THR A 44 -15.43 -20.27 20.60
N ALA A 45 -15.25 -19.08 21.17
CA ALA A 45 -15.86 -18.73 22.45
C ALA A 45 -16.10 -17.22 22.63
N LEU A 46 -17.27 -16.88 23.15
CA LEU A 46 -17.64 -15.55 23.61
C LEU A 46 -18.13 -15.66 25.05
N SER A 47 -17.54 -14.88 25.95
CA SER A 47 -17.95 -14.81 27.35
C SER A 47 -18.15 -13.37 27.80
N THR A 48 -18.85 -13.18 28.91
CA THR A 48 -18.98 -11.85 29.52
C THR A 48 -17.61 -11.39 30.01
N GLY A 49 -17.08 -10.32 29.43
CA GLY A 49 -15.79 -9.73 29.79
C GLY A 49 -14.56 -10.33 29.09
N SER A 50 -14.76 -11.29 28.18
CA SER A 50 -13.70 -11.72 27.28
C SER A 50 -14.25 -12.22 25.95
N ALA A 51 -13.52 -11.94 24.87
CA ALA A 51 -13.80 -12.53 23.57
C ALA A 51 -12.58 -13.30 23.11
N HIS A 52 -12.79 -14.58 22.76
CA HIS A 52 -11.76 -15.47 22.26
C HIS A 52 -12.10 -15.85 20.82
N VAL A 53 -11.35 -15.27 19.89
CA VAL A 53 -11.51 -15.54 18.46
C VAL A 53 -10.40 -16.47 18.05
N SER A 54 -10.72 -17.67 17.57
CA SER A 54 -9.72 -18.55 16.96
C SER A 54 -9.79 -18.51 15.43
N MET A 55 -8.66 -18.73 14.79
CA MET A 55 -8.52 -18.76 13.35
C MET A 55 -7.50 -19.82 13.00
N SER A 56 -7.81 -20.66 12.02
CA SER A 56 -6.86 -21.63 11.49
C SER A 56 -6.25 -21.12 10.18
N ALA A 57 -4.96 -21.30 10.00
CA ALA A 57 -4.21 -20.94 8.80
C ALA A 57 -4.15 -22.06 7.75
N GLY A 58 -5.09 -23.03 7.81
CA GLY A 58 -5.23 -24.05 6.76
C GLY A 58 -4.00 -24.95 6.55
N GLY A 59 -3.13 -25.10 7.56
CA GLY A 59 -1.89 -25.88 7.48
C GLY A 59 -0.66 -25.11 7.00
N GLN A 60 -0.78 -23.80 6.78
CA GLN A 60 0.39 -22.94 6.52
C GLN A 60 1.08 -22.57 7.83
N SER A 61 2.42 -22.49 7.81
CA SER A 61 3.20 -22.08 8.98
C SER A 61 2.90 -20.63 9.36
N LEU A 62 2.82 -20.39 10.67
CA LEU A 62 2.63 -19.08 11.28
C LEU A 62 3.91 -18.56 11.96
N ASP A 63 5.05 -19.18 11.65
CA ASP A 63 6.34 -18.82 12.25
C ASP A 63 6.73 -17.38 11.88
N ASP A 64 6.49 -16.94 10.65
CA ASP A 64 6.77 -15.57 10.20
C ASP A 64 5.89 -14.53 10.92
N LEU A 65 4.64 -14.88 11.23
CA LEU A 65 3.75 -14.00 11.98
C LEU A 65 4.17 -13.92 13.45
N SER A 66 4.45 -15.06 14.09
CA SER A 66 4.83 -15.11 15.50
C SER A 66 6.20 -14.46 15.76
N SER A 67 7.21 -14.82 14.97
CA SER A 67 8.55 -14.23 15.05
C SER A 67 8.56 -12.75 14.70
N GLY A 68 7.75 -12.32 13.73
CA GLY A 68 7.62 -10.91 13.37
C GLY A 68 6.96 -10.06 14.46
N LEU A 69 5.93 -10.58 15.14
CA LEU A 69 5.32 -9.91 16.29
C LEU A 69 6.30 -9.80 17.47
N GLU A 70 7.12 -10.83 17.70
CA GLU A 70 8.17 -10.81 18.71
C GLU A 70 9.27 -9.80 18.38
N GLN A 71 9.78 -9.81 17.14
CA GLN A 71 10.79 -8.84 16.67
C GLN A 71 10.29 -7.41 16.78
N LEU A 72 9.09 -7.13 16.24
CA LEU A 72 8.52 -5.79 16.27
C LEU A 72 8.18 -5.33 17.69
N GLY A 73 7.86 -6.28 18.59
CA GLY A 73 7.69 -5.98 20.02
C GLY A 73 9.00 -5.59 20.71
N GLY A 74 10.13 -6.17 20.28
CA GLY A 74 11.45 -5.88 20.83
C GLY A 74 12.10 -4.60 20.28
N ALA A 75 11.89 -4.28 19.00
CA ALA A 75 12.52 -3.14 18.33
C ALA A 75 11.65 -2.59 17.19
N ALA A 76 11.87 -1.31 16.84
CA ALA A 76 11.30 -0.65 15.67
C ALA A 76 12.00 -1.07 14.37
N GLU A 77 12.00 -2.37 14.07
CA GLU A 77 12.59 -2.95 12.86
C GLU A 77 11.52 -3.71 12.07
N LEU A 78 11.57 -3.62 10.74
CA LEU A 78 10.65 -4.37 9.87
C LEU A 78 11.09 -5.84 9.83
N PRO A 79 10.24 -6.80 10.25
CA PRO A 79 10.57 -8.22 10.13
C PRO A 79 10.76 -8.63 8.66
N ALA A 80 11.68 -9.56 8.39
CA ALA A 80 12.14 -9.87 7.04
C ALA A 80 11.02 -10.35 6.08
N ALA A 81 10.04 -11.10 6.61
CA ALA A 81 8.90 -11.61 5.84
C ALA A 81 7.73 -10.62 5.75
N TRP A 82 7.84 -9.44 6.40
CA TRP A 82 6.72 -8.52 6.53
C TRP A 82 6.79 -7.40 5.51
N GLY A 83 5.63 -7.08 4.95
CA GLY A 83 5.42 -5.88 4.15
C GLY A 83 4.85 -4.73 4.97
N ARG A 84 4.72 -3.57 4.32
CA ARG A 84 4.03 -2.40 4.88
C ARG A 84 2.60 -2.73 5.33
N ASP A 85 1.88 -3.52 4.53
CA ASP A 85 0.50 -3.91 4.83
C ASP A 85 0.40 -4.78 6.09
N THR A 86 1.41 -5.62 6.35
CA THR A 86 1.50 -6.42 7.59
C THR A 86 1.64 -5.51 8.80
N VAL A 87 2.53 -4.51 8.76
CA VAL A 87 2.70 -3.54 9.86
C VAL A 87 1.43 -2.69 10.06
N LEU A 88 0.76 -2.29 8.97
CA LEU A 88 -0.55 -1.62 9.05
C LEU A 88 -1.63 -2.51 9.67
N GLY A 89 -1.57 -3.83 9.45
CA GLY A 89 -2.39 -4.82 10.11
C GLY A 89 -2.18 -4.83 11.63
N VAL A 90 -0.92 -4.79 12.09
CA VAL A 90 -0.58 -4.69 13.51
C VAL A 90 -1.11 -3.40 14.13
N LEU A 91 -0.94 -2.26 13.45
CA LEU A 91 -1.52 -0.99 13.92
C LEU A 91 -3.05 -1.04 13.98
N SER A 92 -3.69 -1.73 13.05
CA SER A 92 -5.15 -1.91 13.05
C SER A 92 -5.60 -2.73 14.26
N LEU A 93 -4.87 -3.79 14.63
CA LEU A 93 -5.10 -4.51 15.90
C LEU A 93 -4.89 -3.60 17.11
N GLY A 94 -3.84 -2.77 17.10
CA GLY A 94 -3.57 -1.80 18.16
C GLY A 94 -4.69 -0.76 18.36
N ARG A 95 -5.44 -0.41 17.31
CA ARG A 95 -6.60 0.50 17.44
C ARG A 95 -7.76 -0.14 18.20
N VAL A 96 -7.88 -1.47 18.17
CA VAL A 96 -8.92 -2.18 18.93
C VAL A 96 -8.75 -1.98 20.43
N THR A 97 -7.52 -1.84 20.93
CA THR A 97 -7.27 -1.57 22.35
C THR A 97 -7.75 -0.19 22.81
N LYS A 98 -8.08 0.70 21.86
CA LYS A 98 -8.67 2.03 22.14
C LYS A 98 -10.20 1.99 22.18
N LEU A 99 -10.82 0.84 21.87
CA LEU A 99 -12.26 0.67 21.90
C LEU A 99 -12.76 0.41 23.31
N ARG A 100 -14.02 0.75 23.55
CA ARG A 100 -14.64 0.68 24.88
C ARG A 100 -14.63 -0.76 25.41
N GLY A 101 -14.20 -0.90 26.66
CA GLY A 101 -14.23 -2.15 27.40
C GLY A 101 -13.10 -3.13 27.06
N VAL A 102 -12.15 -2.74 26.20
CA VAL A 102 -10.95 -3.52 25.91
C VAL A 102 -9.80 -2.98 26.76
N ASP A 103 -9.36 -3.77 27.75
CA ASP A 103 -8.21 -3.43 28.57
C ASP A 103 -6.93 -4.04 28.01
N ARG A 104 -7.03 -5.25 27.45
CA ARG A 104 -5.89 -5.99 26.89
C ARG A 104 -6.30 -6.74 25.63
N LEU A 105 -5.38 -6.77 24.67
CA LEU A 105 -5.48 -7.58 23.46
C LEU A 105 -4.20 -8.40 23.31
N ARG A 106 -4.36 -9.71 23.14
CA ARG A 106 -3.25 -10.65 22.91
C ARG A 106 -3.50 -11.46 21.67
N VAL A 107 -2.44 -11.75 20.94
CA VAL A 107 -2.45 -12.69 19.82
C VAL A 107 -1.61 -13.89 20.22
N LYS A 108 -2.23 -15.05 20.27
CA LYS A 108 -1.60 -16.33 20.56
C LYS A 108 -1.46 -17.13 19.28
N ILE A 109 -0.26 -17.64 19.01
CA ILE A 109 0.09 -18.41 17.82
C ILE A 109 0.86 -19.63 18.29
N GLY A 110 0.25 -20.82 18.22
CA GLY A 110 0.80 -22.02 18.85
C GLY A 110 1.15 -21.79 20.34
N GLY A 111 2.45 -21.85 20.66
CA GLY A 111 2.98 -21.59 22.00
C GLY A 111 3.34 -20.13 22.30
N HIS A 112 3.37 -19.26 21.30
CA HIS A 112 3.80 -17.86 21.43
C HIS A 112 2.62 -16.96 21.77
N ILE A 113 2.83 -15.97 22.64
CA ILE A 113 1.84 -14.96 23.02
C ILE A 113 2.45 -13.59 22.81
N ALA A 114 1.88 -12.82 21.88
CA ALA A 114 2.24 -11.42 21.65
C ALA A 114 1.19 -10.50 22.29
N ASN A 115 1.65 -9.54 23.09
CA ASN A 115 0.78 -8.48 23.60
C ASN A 115 0.72 -7.36 22.56
N ILE A 116 -0.49 -6.93 22.21
CA ILE A 116 -0.68 -5.77 21.32
C ILE A 116 -0.79 -4.53 22.20
N ASP A 117 0.36 -4.07 22.70
CA ASP A 117 0.46 -2.97 23.65
C ASP A 117 0.95 -1.66 22.99
N ALA A 118 1.17 -0.63 23.81
CA ALA A 118 1.62 0.67 23.34
C ALA A 118 3.07 0.64 22.78
N ALA A 119 3.92 -0.26 23.28
CA ALA A 119 5.29 -0.38 22.82
C ALA A 119 5.34 -1.00 21.42
N LEU A 120 4.60 -2.09 21.19
CA LEU A 120 4.44 -2.68 19.86
C LEU A 120 3.86 -1.67 18.87
N GLN A 121 2.85 -0.89 19.28
CA GLN A 121 2.26 0.15 18.43
C GLN A 121 3.28 1.24 18.07
N ALA A 122 4.04 1.74 19.04
CA ALA A 122 5.06 2.76 18.79
C ALA A 122 6.16 2.25 17.85
N ASN A 123 6.59 0.99 18.02
CA ASN A 123 7.56 0.36 17.12
C ASN A 123 6.99 0.22 15.71
N ALA A 124 5.74 -0.24 15.59
CA ALA A 124 5.04 -0.35 14.30
C ALA A 124 4.88 1.01 13.60
N GLU A 125 4.54 2.08 14.34
CA GLU A 125 4.45 3.44 13.80
C GLU A 125 5.83 3.92 13.31
N SER A 126 6.88 3.69 14.10
CA SER A 126 8.26 4.07 13.76
C SER A 126 8.77 3.37 12.50
N VAL A 127 8.43 2.09 12.31
CA VAL A 127 8.79 1.32 11.09
C VAL A 127 8.13 1.90 9.83
N LEU A 128 6.95 2.52 9.97
CA LEU A 128 6.24 3.12 8.85
C LEU A 128 6.67 4.56 8.53
N GLU A 129 7.50 5.18 9.39
CA GLU A 129 8.06 6.49 9.13
C GLU A 129 8.95 6.47 7.87
N PRO A 130 8.93 7.54 7.06
CA PRO A 130 9.81 7.61 5.89
C PRO A 130 11.28 7.51 6.30
N LYS A 131 11.99 6.53 5.74
CA LYS A 131 13.43 6.35 5.99
C LYS A 131 14.27 7.36 5.20
N SER A 132 13.79 7.76 4.03
CA SER A 132 14.46 8.75 3.19
C SER A 132 13.47 9.70 2.55
N ARG A 133 13.97 10.91 2.28
CA ARG A 133 13.28 11.97 1.56
C ARG A 133 14.21 12.47 0.46
N THR A 134 13.74 12.48 -0.77
CA THR A 134 14.53 12.86 -1.94
C THR A 134 13.70 13.71 -2.88
N LEU A 135 14.30 14.70 -3.53
CA LEU A 135 13.64 15.39 -4.63
C LEU A 135 13.65 14.49 -5.87
N GLY A 136 12.52 14.42 -6.57
CA GLY A 136 12.41 13.65 -7.81
C GLY A 136 11.06 13.82 -8.47
N SER A 137 10.82 13.00 -9.49
CA SER A 137 9.53 12.92 -10.19
C SER A 137 8.98 11.50 -10.23
N VAL A 138 7.66 11.40 -10.33
CA VAL A 138 6.91 10.15 -10.49
C VAL A 138 5.92 10.33 -11.62
N ARG A 139 5.84 9.35 -12.51
CA ARG A 139 4.87 9.33 -13.62
C ARG A 139 3.74 8.37 -13.30
N GLY A 140 2.52 8.79 -13.59
CA GLY A 140 1.35 8.04 -13.21
C GLY A 140 0.05 8.57 -13.80
N VAL A 141 -1.03 7.84 -13.55
CA VAL A 141 -2.40 8.29 -13.84
C VAL A 141 -3.04 8.79 -12.55
N LEU A 142 -3.50 10.03 -12.54
CA LEU A 142 -4.27 10.56 -11.42
C LEU A 142 -5.67 9.95 -11.43
N TYR A 143 -6.15 9.44 -10.29
CA TYR A 143 -7.46 8.76 -10.26
C TYR A 143 -8.31 9.09 -9.02
N ARG A 144 -7.78 9.90 -8.09
CA ARG A 144 -8.51 10.31 -6.88
C ARG A 144 -8.11 11.72 -6.47
N TYR A 145 -9.08 12.50 -6.00
CA TYR A 145 -8.86 13.83 -5.44
C TYR A 145 -9.61 13.99 -4.11
N ILE A 146 -8.93 14.52 -3.10
CA ILE A 146 -9.46 14.84 -1.78
C ILE A 146 -9.09 16.28 -1.47
N ASN A 147 -10.08 17.09 -1.10
CA ASN A 147 -9.89 18.50 -0.76
C ASN A 147 -10.59 18.81 0.56
N ASP A 148 -10.03 18.27 1.64
CA ASP A 148 -10.47 18.61 2.99
C ASP A 148 -9.71 19.85 3.48
N LYS A 149 -10.35 20.65 4.33
CA LYS A 149 -9.81 21.95 4.80
C LYS A 149 -8.40 21.84 5.41
N SER A 150 -8.07 20.71 6.00
CA SER A 150 -6.78 20.44 6.65
C SER A 150 -5.87 19.52 5.85
N ASN A 151 -6.35 18.88 4.78
CA ASN A 151 -5.57 17.89 4.04
C ASN A 151 -6.01 17.81 2.57
N ARG A 152 -5.12 18.18 1.66
CA ARG A 152 -5.33 18.02 0.22
C ARG A 152 -4.46 16.89 -0.26
N ALA A 153 -5.11 15.90 -0.87
CA ALA A 153 -4.43 14.72 -1.35
C ALA A 153 -5.01 14.22 -2.67
N ALA A 154 -4.19 13.50 -3.44
CA ALA A 154 -4.60 12.80 -4.64
C ALA A 154 -3.98 11.41 -4.69
N GLY A 155 -4.63 10.51 -5.42
CA GLY A 155 -4.09 9.19 -5.74
C GLY A 155 -3.48 9.20 -7.12
N LEU A 156 -2.20 8.81 -7.22
CA LEU A 156 -1.50 8.59 -8.47
C LEU A 156 -1.21 7.10 -8.61
N ARG A 157 -1.66 6.49 -9.70
CA ARG A 157 -1.26 5.12 -10.05
C ARG A 157 0.04 5.20 -10.85
N ASN A 158 1.15 4.76 -10.27
CA ASN A 158 2.47 4.78 -10.89
C ASN A 158 2.47 3.92 -12.17
N LEU A 159 3.02 4.44 -13.26
CA LEU A 159 3.08 3.73 -14.55
C LEU A 159 4.08 2.56 -14.54
N ASN A 160 5.10 2.59 -13.67
CA ASN A 160 6.17 1.59 -13.70
C ASN A 160 5.76 0.27 -13.05
N ASP A 161 5.06 0.33 -11.92
CA ASP A 161 4.73 -0.82 -11.07
C ASP A 161 3.22 -0.97 -10.81
N GLY A 162 2.41 0.02 -11.22
CA GLY A 162 0.97 0.05 -10.95
C GLY A 162 0.60 0.38 -9.51
N GLU A 163 1.59 0.64 -8.63
CA GLU A 163 1.35 0.96 -7.23
C GLU A 163 0.67 2.32 -7.08
N VAL A 164 -0.11 2.47 -6.00
CA VAL A 164 -0.79 3.71 -5.68
C VAL A 164 0.10 4.55 -4.78
N VAL A 165 0.48 5.73 -5.27
CA VAL A 165 1.21 6.74 -4.53
C VAL A 165 0.26 7.84 -4.09
N THR A 166 0.33 8.22 -2.81
CA THR A 166 -0.42 9.36 -2.29
C THR A 166 0.34 10.65 -2.56
N LEU A 167 -0.33 11.63 -3.17
CA LEU A 167 0.21 12.96 -3.42
C LEU A 167 -0.35 13.93 -2.39
N TYR A 168 0.50 14.68 -1.71
CA TYR A 168 0.11 15.81 -0.86
C TYR A 168 0.47 17.12 -1.55
N PHE A 169 -0.42 18.11 -1.52
CA PHE A 169 -0.18 19.36 -2.25
C PHE A 169 -0.81 20.59 -1.60
N GLY A 170 -0.19 21.74 -1.86
CA GLY A 170 -0.70 23.05 -1.45
C GLY A 170 -1.86 23.57 -2.31
N GLY A 171 -2.46 24.67 -1.87
CA GLY A 171 -3.58 25.31 -2.59
C GLY A 171 -3.23 25.79 -4.01
N GLY A 172 -1.97 26.13 -4.27
CA GLY A 172 -1.52 26.58 -5.59
C GLY A 172 -1.50 25.48 -6.67
N VAL A 173 -1.25 24.23 -6.28
CA VAL A 173 -1.18 23.08 -7.19
C VAL A 173 -2.55 22.40 -7.36
N ALA A 174 -3.48 22.65 -6.44
CA ALA A 174 -4.79 22.02 -6.42
C ALA A 174 -5.61 22.19 -7.73
N PRO A 175 -5.63 23.36 -8.41
CA PRO A 175 -6.30 23.50 -9.70
C PRO A 175 -5.70 22.58 -10.77
N LEU A 176 -4.37 22.50 -10.85
CA LEU A 176 -3.66 21.68 -11.83
C LEU A 176 -3.94 20.19 -11.63
N ILE A 177 -3.94 19.70 -10.38
CA ILE A 177 -4.30 18.31 -10.07
C ILE A 177 -5.73 18.01 -10.51
N LYS A 178 -6.66 18.95 -10.29
CA LYS A 178 -8.06 18.78 -10.64
C LYS A 178 -8.28 18.77 -12.16
N GLU A 179 -7.56 19.60 -12.90
CA GLU A 179 -7.61 19.68 -14.37
C GLU A 179 -7.05 18.42 -15.05
N ASN A 180 -6.14 17.72 -14.38
CA ASN A 180 -5.47 16.53 -14.90
C ASN A 180 -5.95 15.22 -14.23
N LEU A 181 -7.20 15.20 -13.74
CA LEU A 181 -7.79 13.94 -13.27
C LEU A 181 -8.00 12.98 -14.44
N ASP A 182 -7.74 11.70 -14.19
CA ASP A 182 -7.83 10.61 -15.16
C ASP A 182 -6.88 10.74 -16.37
N THR A 183 -5.85 11.58 -16.27
CA THR A 183 -4.80 11.73 -17.30
C THR A 183 -3.43 11.24 -16.79
N GLU A 184 -2.55 10.92 -17.75
CA GLU A 184 -1.15 10.64 -17.47
C GLU A 184 -0.40 11.94 -17.17
N VAL A 185 0.31 11.95 -16.06
CA VAL A 185 1.02 13.13 -15.57
C VAL A 185 2.41 12.75 -15.05
N GLU A 186 3.32 13.72 -15.09
CA GLU A 186 4.55 13.71 -14.32
C GLU A 186 4.41 14.70 -13.17
N VAL A 187 4.53 14.19 -11.94
CA VAL A 187 4.55 15.02 -10.72
C VAL A 187 5.95 15.07 -10.16
N TRP A 188 6.37 16.21 -9.64
CA TRP A 188 7.68 16.35 -8.97
C TRP A 188 7.57 17.06 -7.63
N GLY A 189 8.54 16.78 -6.76
CA GLY A 189 8.65 17.33 -5.43
C GLY A 189 9.43 16.40 -4.50
N GLU A 190 9.12 16.44 -3.20
CA GLU A 190 9.75 15.59 -2.20
C GLU A 190 9.08 14.20 -2.16
N ILE A 191 9.83 13.18 -2.57
CA ILE A 191 9.44 11.77 -2.52
C ILE A 191 9.88 11.19 -1.18
N ALA A 192 8.92 10.66 -0.41
CA ALA A 192 9.16 9.95 0.83
C ALA A 192 9.14 8.43 0.56
N ARG A 193 10.21 7.72 0.98
CA ARG A 193 10.34 6.28 0.80
C ARG A 193 10.38 5.52 2.11
N ASP A 194 9.86 4.29 2.09
CA ASP A 194 9.93 3.39 3.23
C ASP A 194 11.28 2.66 3.31
N VAL A 195 11.40 1.75 4.28
CA VAL A 195 12.60 0.95 4.51
C VAL A 195 12.93 -0.02 3.36
N THR A 196 11.95 -0.31 2.49
CA THR A 196 12.08 -1.16 1.30
C THR A 196 12.35 -0.35 0.01
N ASP A 197 12.60 0.95 0.15
CA ASP A 197 12.78 1.91 -0.93
C ASP A 197 11.52 2.16 -1.79
N LYS A 198 10.35 1.69 -1.34
CA LYS A 198 9.07 1.97 -2.01
C LYS A 198 8.58 3.38 -1.71
N ILE A 199 7.93 4.01 -2.69
CA ILE A 199 7.41 5.37 -2.55
C ILE A 199 6.14 5.34 -1.70
N ILE A 200 6.18 5.97 -0.52
CA ILE A 200 5.03 6.08 0.38
C ILE A 200 4.11 7.22 -0.10
N HIS A 201 4.69 8.40 -0.31
CA HIS A 201 3.97 9.58 -0.74
C HIS A 201 4.92 10.58 -1.40
N VAL A 202 4.33 11.56 -2.11
CA VAL A 202 5.05 12.69 -2.70
C VAL A 202 4.41 13.98 -2.21
N THR A 203 5.22 14.89 -1.67
CA THR A 203 4.82 16.28 -1.45
C THR A 203 5.07 17.04 -2.74
N VAL A 204 3.98 17.33 -3.46
CA VAL A 204 4.02 17.83 -4.84
C VAL A 204 4.30 19.33 -4.85
N GLU A 205 5.33 19.69 -5.61
CA GLU A 205 5.69 21.07 -5.92
C GLU A 205 5.15 21.49 -7.29
N GLY A 206 5.08 20.55 -8.24
CA GLY A 206 4.53 20.78 -9.57
C GLY A 206 4.06 19.51 -10.27
N ILE A 207 3.31 19.72 -11.34
CA ILE A 207 2.69 18.67 -12.15
C ILE A 207 2.61 19.15 -13.60
N GLU A 208 2.84 18.22 -14.52
CA GLU A 208 2.68 18.45 -15.96
C GLU A 208 1.99 17.24 -16.60
N PRO A 209 0.97 17.45 -17.48
CA PRO A 209 0.42 16.35 -18.26
C PRO A 209 1.46 15.81 -19.22
N ILE A 210 1.55 14.48 -19.32
CA ILE A 210 2.39 13.84 -20.33
C ILE A 210 1.60 13.89 -21.64
N PRO A 211 2.15 14.51 -22.71
CA PRO A 211 1.47 14.50 -24.00
C PRO A 211 1.31 13.06 -24.44
N VAL A 212 0.06 12.64 -24.71
CA VAL A 212 -0.18 11.40 -25.43
C VAL A 212 0.35 11.62 -26.84
N SER A 213 1.62 11.27 -27.08
CA SER A 213 2.14 11.19 -28.43
C SER A 213 1.21 10.24 -29.18
N GLU A 214 0.45 10.76 -30.15
CA GLU A 214 -0.23 9.90 -31.11
C GLU A 214 0.80 8.88 -31.58
N ARG A 215 0.44 7.58 -31.53
CA ARG A 215 1.32 6.51 -31.99
C ARG A 215 1.83 6.91 -33.36
N THR A 216 3.08 7.37 -33.39
CA THR A 216 3.82 7.63 -34.61
C THR A 216 3.73 6.31 -35.37
N GLN A 217 2.88 6.26 -36.39
CA GLN A 217 2.80 5.08 -37.23
C GLN A 217 4.22 4.80 -37.68
N ILE A 218 4.59 3.53 -37.78
CA ILE A 218 5.95 3.10 -38.15
C ILE A 218 6.41 3.72 -39.50
N SER A 219 5.50 4.32 -40.28
CA SER A 219 5.78 5.18 -41.42
C SER A 219 6.59 6.46 -41.11
N ASP A 220 6.59 6.95 -39.88
CA ASP A 220 7.33 8.15 -39.44
C ASP A 220 8.64 7.79 -38.72
N GLY A 221 8.89 6.50 -38.51
CA GLY A 221 10.07 5.94 -37.86
C GLY A 221 11.22 5.62 -38.80
N ARG A 222 11.58 6.54 -39.71
CA ARG A 222 12.93 6.61 -40.31
C ARG A 222 13.18 8.03 -40.83
N GLY A 223 13.52 8.91 -39.88
CA GLY A 223 14.03 10.26 -40.12
C GLY A 223 15.37 10.26 -40.86
N LEU A 224 15.34 9.90 -42.14
CA LEU A 224 16.23 10.45 -43.16
C LEU A 224 15.46 10.95 -44.38
N LEU A 225 14.20 10.52 -44.59
CA LEU A 225 13.37 10.96 -45.71
C LEU A 225 11.89 10.93 -45.29
N GLY A 226 11.35 12.05 -44.79
CA GLY A 226 9.93 12.17 -44.42
C GLY A 226 9.01 11.98 -45.64
N ASN A 227 7.76 11.58 -45.43
CA ASN A 227 6.76 11.17 -46.45
C ASN A 227 6.51 12.15 -47.62
N ASP A 228 7.07 13.35 -47.59
CA ASP A 228 6.96 14.36 -48.65
C ASP A 228 8.05 14.27 -49.74
N TRP A 229 9.13 13.49 -49.55
CA TRP A 229 10.23 13.49 -50.53
C TRP A 229 9.90 12.82 -51.87
N THR A 230 8.90 11.93 -51.90
CA THR A 230 8.42 11.30 -53.14
C THR A 230 7.19 12.00 -53.74
N ASN A 231 6.75 13.13 -53.17
CA ASN A 231 5.58 13.88 -53.64
C ASN A 231 4.31 13.01 -53.75
N GLY A 232 4.14 12.06 -52.82
CA GLY A 232 3.02 11.11 -52.80
C GLY A 232 3.20 9.85 -53.65
N MET A 233 4.39 9.62 -54.23
CA MET A 233 4.69 8.44 -55.05
C MET A 233 5.17 7.26 -54.18
N ASP A 234 4.80 6.04 -54.56
CA ASP A 234 5.22 4.83 -53.85
C ASP A 234 6.76 4.68 -53.90
N PRO A 235 7.43 4.33 -52.79
CA PRO A 235 8.89 4.23 -52.75
C PRO A 235 9.51 3.28 -53.79
N VAL A 236 8.77 2.23 -54.18
CA VAL A 236 9.25 1.26 -55.20
C VAL A 236 9.21 1.88 -56.60
N GLU A 237 8.23 2.74 -56.88
CA GLU A 237 8.14 3.46 -58.15
C GLU A 237 9.24 4.51 -58.29
N TRP A 238 9.56 5.23 -57.22
CA TRP A 238 10.64 6.24 -57.23
C TRP A 238 12.01 5.63 -57.56
N VAL A 239 12.34 4.48 -56.98
CA VAL A 239 13.62 3.78 -57.23
C VAL A 239 13.71 3.23 -58.66
N ARG A 240 12.58 2.84 -59.26
CA ARG A 240 12.54 2.42 -60.67
C ARG A 240 12.81 3.61 -61.60
N MET A 241 12.26 4.77 -61.30
CA MET A 241 12.46 6.00 -62.10
C MET A 241 13.91 6.52 -62.07
N GLN A 242 14.69 6.20 -61.04
CA GLN A 242 16.12 6.56 -60.94
C GLN A 242 17.05 5.54 -61.63
N ARG A 243 16.53 4.40 -62.09
CA ARG A 243 17.32 3.31 -62.67
C ARG A 243 17.33 3.30 -64.20
N ASP A 244 16.43 4.05 -64.82
CA ASP A 244 16.38 4.35 -66.26
C ASP A 244 17.00 5.73 -66.54
#